data_AF-A0A1J5H3S3-F1
#
_entry.id   AF-A0A1J5H3S3-F1
#
_cell.length_a   1.000
_cell.length_b   1.000
_cell.length_c   1.000
_cell.angle_alpha   90.00
_cell.angle_beta   90.00
_cell.angle_gamma   90.00
#
_symmetry.space_group_name_H-M   'P 1'
#
loop_
_entity.id
_entity.type
_entity.pdbx_description
1 polymer ?
#
loop_
_entity_poly.entity_id
_entity_poly.type
_entity_poly.pdbx_seq_one_letter_code
_entity_poly.pdbx_strand_id
1 'polypeptide(L)' 'MVSNIEAIVQEKWKLASKSTGTGTTTAIGSIKDIKRLKGGRSEFKTEKEFLKYWRNYKRKMINQ' A
#
# COMPACT_ATOMS: atom_id res chain seq x y z
N MET A 1 25.79 -9.85 -10.24
CA MET A 1 24.82 -9.72 -11.34
C MET A 1 23.44 -9.98 -10.77
N VAL A 2 22.45 -9.11 -10.99
CA VAL A 2 21.06 -9.35 -10.60
C VAL A 2 20.36 -10.04 -11.78
N SER A 3 19.61 -11.10 -11.51
CA SER A 3 18.80 -11.84 -12.47
C SER A 3 17.39 -12.07 -11.92
N ASN A 4 16.44 -12.49 -12.77
CA ASN A 4 15.01 -12.67 -12.44
C ASN A 4 14.31 -11.36 -12.01
N ILE A 5 14.17 -10.43 -12.96
CA ILE A 5 13.52 -9.13 -12.77
C ILE A 5 12.11 -9.20 -13.34
N GLU A 6 11.14 -8.65 -12.61
CA GLU A 6 9.77 -8.50 -13.05
C GLU A 6 9.30 -7.06 -12.83
N ALA A 7 8.63 -6.50 -13.83
CA ALA A 7 8.04 -5.16 -13.76
C ALA A 7 6.52 -5.28 -13.69
N ILE A 8 5.91 -4.59 -12.73
CA ILE A 8 4.45 -4.54 -12.55
C ILE A 8 4.00 -3.10 -12.76
N VAL A 9 3.07 -2.90 -13.69
CA VAL A 9 2.43 -1.60 -13.94
C VAL A 9 0.97 -1.69 -13.49
N GLN A 10 0.58 -0.88 -12.51
CA GLN A 10 -0.76 -0.92 -11.95
C GLN A 10 -1.10 0.41 -11.25
N GLU A 11 -2.39 0.69 -11.11
CA GLU A 11 -2.89 1.82 -10.33
C GLU A 11 -2.46 1.72 -8.86
N LYS A 12 -2.04 2.83 -8.26
CA LYS A 12 -1.54 2.87 -6.87
C LYS A 12 -2.52 2.27 -5.86
N TRP A 13 -3.82 2.57 -6.01
CA TRP A 13 -4.84 2.11 -5.07
C TRP A 13 -5.01 0.58 -5.10
N LYS A 14 -4.77 -0.08 -6.26
CA LYS A 14 -4.80 -1.54 -6.42
C LYS A 14 -3.58 -2.25 -5.83
N LEU A 15 -2.54 -1.51 -5.44
CA LEU A 15 -1.35 -2.04 -4.77
C LEU A 15 -1.24 -1.63 -3.29
N ALA A 16 -2.10 -0.71 -2.84
CA ALA A 16 -2.03 -0.14 -1.50
C ALA A 16 -2.54 -1.11 -0.42
N SER A 17 -1.97 -0.98 0.77
CA SER A 17 -2.46 -1.59 2.01
C SER A 17 -3.06 -0.53 2.94
N LYS A 18 -3.63 -0.95 4.06
CA LYS A 18 -4.05 -0.13 5.20
C LYS A 18 -2.94 0.01 6.26
N SER A 19 -1.71 -0.38 5.93
CA SER A 19 -0.52 -0.23 6.77
C SER A 19 0.40 0.87 6.25
N THR A 20 1.16 1.52 7.13
CA THR A 20 2.16 2.52 6.73
C THR A 20 3.41 1.84 6.15
N GLY A 21 4.02 2.48 5.16
CA GLY A 21 5.29 2.02 4.58
C GLY A 21 6.49 2.37 5.48
N THR A 22 6.34 3.40 6.31
CA THR A 22 7.39 3.95 7.17
C THR A 22 6.79 4.43 8.49
N GLY A 23 7.56 4.36 9.58
CA GLY A 23 7.14 4.92 10.87
C GLY A 23 7.21 6.45 10.95
N THR A 24 8.22 7.08 10.34
CA THR A 24 8.55 8.50 10.55
C THR A 24 8.04 9.44 9.47
N THR A 25 8.10 9.05 8.18
CA THR A 25 7.81 9.93 7.03
C THR A 25 6.41 9.73 6.43
N THR A 26 5.51 9.03 7.12
CA THR A 26 4.07 8.90 6.79
C THR A 26 3.75 8.36 5.39
N ALA A 27 4.63 7.53 4.80
CA ALA A 27 4.36 6.90 3.53
C ALA A 27 3.19 5.88 3.59
N ILE A 28 2.37 5.85 2.55
CA ILE A 28 1.38 4.80 2.30
C ILE A 28 2.12 3.49 1.99
N GLY A 29 1.82 2.42 2.73
CA GLY A 29 2.42 1.10 2.49
C GLY A 29 1.71 0.34 1.38
N SER A 30 2.46 -0.39 0.57
CA SER A 30 1.92 -1.37 -0.38
C SER A 30 1.67 -2.73 0.28
N ILE A 31 0.91 -3.57 -0.39
CA ILE A 31 0.82 -5.00 -0.05
C ILE A 31 2.21 -5.64 -0.14
N LYS A 32 2.50 -6.58 0.76
CA LYS A 32 3.79 -7.30 0.81
C LYS A 32 3.79 -8.64 0.05
N ASP A 33 2.62 -9.23 -0.16
CA ASP A 33 2.47 -10.49 -0.90
C ASP A 33 2.60 -10.26 -2.42
N ILE A 34 3.58 -10.92 -3.04
CA ILE A 34 3.88 -10.78 -4.47
C ILE A 34 2.75 -11.30 -5.38
N LYS A 35 2.05 -12.38 -4.99
CA LYS A 35 0.92 -12.91 -5.78
C LYS A 35 -0.28 -11.97 -5.73
N ARG A 36 -0.44 -11.19 -4.66
CA ARG A 36 -1.45 -10.14 -4.55
C ARG A 36 -1.06 -8.90 -5.36
N LEU A 37 0.20 -8.49 -5.33
CA LEU A 37 0.71 -7.39 -6.15
C LEU A 37 0.50 -7.64 -7.64
N LYS A 38 0.88 -8.83 -8.14
CA LYS A 38 0.66 -9.23 -9.55
C LYS A 38 -0.81 -9.19 -9.96
N GLY A 39 -1.70 -9.57 -9.06
CA GLY A 39 -3.15 -9.59 -9.32
C GLY A 39 -3.87 -8.27 -9.04
N GLY A 40 -3.17 -7.20 -8.59
CA GLY A 40 -3.81 -5.95 -8.19
C GLY A 40 -4.82 -6.10 -7.04
N ARG A 41 -4.62 -7.08 -6.15
CA ARG A 41 -5.58 -7.47 -5.10
C ARG A 41 -5.36 -6.73 -3.79
N SER A 42 -5.57 -5.40 -3.83
CA SER A 42 -5.48 -4.47 -2.69
C SER A 42 -6.45 -4.78 -1.55
N GLU A 43 -6.29 -4.04 -0.46
CA GLU A 43 -7.23 -4.04 0.68
C GLU A 43 -8.40 -3.06 0.49
N PHE A 44 -8.48 -2.41 -0.67
CA PHE A 44 -9.50 -1.47 -1.08
C PHE A 44 -10.31 -2.05 -2.24
N LYS A 45 -11.63 -1.89 -2.19
CA LYS A 45 -12.52 -2.31 -3.27
C LYS A 45 -12.61 -1.27 -4.39
N THR A 46 -12.40 0.00 -4.05
CA THR A 46 -12.48 1.14 -4.99
C THR A 46 -11.42 2.18 -4.66
N GLU A 47 -11.04 2.99 -5.66
CA GLU A 47 -10.17 4.14 -5.45
C GLU A 47 -10.74 5.14 -4.42
N LYS A 48 -12.07 5.34 -4.42
CA LYS A 48 -12.75 6.21 -3.46
C LYS A 48 -12.55 5.74 -2.02
N GLU A 49 -12.60 4.43 -1.77
CA GLU A 49 -12.31 3.86 -0.45
C GLU A 49 -10.85 4.11 -0.05
N PHE A 50 -9.91 3.88 -0.98
CA PHE A 50 -8.48 4.14 -0.77
C PHE A 50 -8.22 5.60 -0.38
N LEU A 51 -8.73 6.55 -1.15
CA LEU A 51 -8.58 7.98 -0.89
C LEU A 51 -9.23 8.38 0.43
N LYS A 52 -10.46 7.90 0.70
CA LYS A 52 -11.16 8.19 1.95
C LYS A 52 -10.38 7.66 3.15
N TYR A 53 -9.87 6.44 3.08
CA TYR A 53 -9.09 5.85 4.17
C TYR A 53 -7.83 6.66 4.46
N TRP A 54 -6.98 6.88 3.45
CA TRP A 54 -5.68 7.51 3.66
C TRP A 54 -5.75 9.01 3.95
N ARG A 55 -6.75 9.74 3.42
CA ARG A 55 -6.97 11.15 3.79
C ARG A 55 -7.46 11.34 5.22
N ASN A 56 -8.11 10.33 5.79
CA ASN A 56 -8.61 10.36 7.19
C ASN A 56 -7.73 9.54 8.14
N TYR A 57 -6.62 8.98 7.67
CA TYR A 57 -5.76 8.14 8.48
C TYR A 57 -5.08 8.97 9.57
N LYS A 58 -5.40 8.68 10.83
CA LYS A 58 -4.72 9.26 11.99
C LYS A 58 -3.62 8.32 12.42
N ARG A 59 -2.41 8.87 12.62
CA ARG A 59 -1.31 8.12 13.22
C ARG A 59 -1.76 7.67 14.60
N LYS A 60 -1.66 6.37 14.89
CA LYS A 60 -1.74 5.91 16.29
C LYS A 60 -0.61 6.61 17.04
N MET A 61 -0.96 7.46 18.01
CA MET A 61 0.03 7.91 18.98
C MET A 61 0.51 6.67 19.71
N ILE A 62 1.82 6.42 19.61
CA ILE A 62 2.49 5.51 20.54
C ILE A 62 2.56 6.33 21.83
N ASN A 63 1.76 5.97 22.84
CA ASN A 63 2.00 6.49 24.18
C ASN A 63 3.41 6.02 24.56
N GLN A 64 4.31 6.99 24.76
CA GLN A 64 5.59 6.78 25.42
C GLN A 64 5.37 6.57 26.92
#